data_AF-A0A699UCT9-F1
#
_entry.id   AF-A0A699UCT9-F1
#
_cell.length_a   1.000
_cell.length_b   1.000
_cell.length_c   1.000
_cell.angle_alpha   90.00
_cell.angle_beta   90.00
_cell.angle_gamma   90.00
#
_symmetry.space_group_name_H-M   'P 1'
#
loop_
_entity.id
_entity.type
_entity.pdbx_description
1 polymer ?
#
loop_
_entity_poly.entity_id
_entity_poly.type
_entity_poly.pdbx_seq_one_letter_code
_entity_poly.pdbx_strand_id
1 'polypeptide(L)'
;MLFIDNPLIIDLSPAEPSGPHRHFLLHKPAGYLSQFISAFPREAHLYDFPPGIMAVGRLDEDSEGLLLLTTDGRLSEAVRSRHMEKEYYAQVDGIPTDDALAQLRQGVDISIHGKVYRTGSCLVHALAEPPVLA
;
A
#
# COMPACT_ATOMS: atom_id res chain seq x y z
N MET A 1 16.82 -32.94 31.29
CA MET A 1 18.05 -32.41 30.67
C MET A 1 18.24 -33.15 29.36
N LEU A 2 17.86 -32.54 28.24
CA LEU A 2 18.02 -33.05 26.88
C LEU A 2 18.98 -32.09 26.16
N PHE A 3 20.08 -32.62 25.65
CA PHE A 3 21.07 -31.89 24.87
C PHE A 3 20.59 -31.84 23.41
N ILE A 4 20.50 -30.64 22.83
CA ILE A 4 20.28 -30.47 21.39
C ILE A 4 21.67 -30.26 20.76
N ASP A 5 22.19 -31.31 20.14
CA ASP A 5 23.37 -31.23 19.28
C ASP A 5 22.98 -30.54 17.96
N ASN A 6 23.27 -29.23 17.93
CA ASN A 6 23.40 -28.37 16.75
C ASN A 6 22.18 -28.23 15.81
N PRO A 7 21.34 -27.19 15.97
CA PRO A 7 20.37 -26.83 14.94
C PRO A 7 21.06 -26.01 13.82
N LEU A 8 20.91 -26.53 12.61
CA LEU A 8 21.18 -25.93 11.30
C LEU A 8 21.00 -24.39 11.29
N ILE A 9 22.09 -23.62 11.18
CA ILE A 9 21.99 -22.19 10.82
C ILE A 9 21.81 -22.14 9.30
N ILE A 10 20.56 -22.08 8.85
CA ILE A 10 20.29 -21.60 7.50
C ILE A 10 20.35 -20.08 7.60
N ASP A 11 21.41 -19.49 7.07
CA ASP A 11 21.42 -18.06 6.78
C ASP A 11 20.40 -17.81 5.66
N LEU A 12 19.16 -17.50 6.08
CA LEU A 12 18.04 -17.14 5.22
C LEU A 12 18.07 -15.65 4.86
N SER A 13 19.15 -14.92 5.19
CA SER A 13 19.28 -13.54 4.76
C SER A 13 19.32 -13.54 3.23
N PRO A 14 18.38 -12.90 2.52
CA PRO A 14 18.68 -12.53 1.14
C PRO A 14 19.98 -11.73 1.20
N ALA A 15 20.99 -12.13 0.43
CA ALA A 15 22.18 -11.32 0.28
C ALA A 15 21.70 -9.90 -0.02
N GLU A 16 21.99 -8.95 0.87
CA GLU A 16 21.65 -7.55 0.66
C GLU A 16 22.09 -7.21 -0.77
N PRO A 17 21.17 -6.83 -1.67
CA PRO A 17 21.53 -6.60 -3.05
C PRO A 17 22.66 -5.56 -3.05
N SER A 18 23.85 -5.95 -3.50
CA SER A 18 25.10 -5.19 -3.34
C SER A 18 25.21 -3.98 -4.29
N GLY A 19 24.06 -3.40 -4.66
CA GLY A 19 23.93 -2.25 -5.55
C GLY A 19 22.98 -1.19 -4.98
N PRO A 20 22.88 -0.02 -5.64
CA PRO A 20 21.99 1.04 -5.19
C PRO A 20 20.53 0.56 -5.19
N HIS A 21 19.77 1.00 -4.19
CA HIS A 21 18.33 0.76 -4.17
C HIS A 21 17.65 1.41 -5.39
N ARG A 22 16.63 0.73 -5.92
CA ARG A 22 15.86 1.18 -7.08
C ARG A 22 14.43 1.46 -6.63
N HIS A 23 13.87 2.55 -7.14
CA HIS A 23 12.53 3.01 -6.83
C HIS A 23 11.77 3.34 -8.11
N PHE A 24 10.49 3.01 -8.16
CA PHE A 24 9.63 3.26 -9.32
C PHE A 24 8.29 3.79 -8.86
N LEU A 25 7.74 4.73 -9.63
CA LEU A 25 6.37 5.19 -9.47
C LEU A 25 5.55 4.56 -10.59
N LEU A 26 4.49 3.86 -10.20
CA LEU A 26 3.56 3.21 -11.10
C LEU A 26 2.18 3.82 -10.91
N HIS A 27 1.50 4.17 -12.00
CA HIS A 27 0.04 4.32 -11.95
C HIS A 27 -0.56 2.91 -12.08
N LYS A 28 -0.97 2.29 -10.96
CA LYS A 28 -1.61 0.96 -10.98
C LYS A 28 -3.02 1.11 -11.56
N PRO A 29 -3.37 0.38 -12.64
CA PRO A 29 -4.75 0.37 -13.13
C PRO A 29 -5.67 -0.41 -12.17
N ALA A 30 -6.96 -0.09 -12.18
CA ALA A 30 -7.99 -0.93 -11.56
C ALA A 30 -8.02 -2.33 -12.20
N GLY A 31 -8.41 -3.34 -11.43
CA GLY A 31 -8.43 -4.76 -11.83
C GLY A 31 -7.08 -5.49 -11.71
N TYR A 32 -6.04 -4.84 -11.19
CA TYR A 32 -4.71 -5.44 -10.97
C TYR A 32 -4.41 -5.59 -9.49
N LEU A 33 -3.76 -6.71 -9.10
CA LEU A 33 -3.31 -6.92 -7.74
C LEU A 33 -2.00 -6.16 -7.45
N SER A 34 -1.89 -5.61 -6.24
CA SER A 34 -0.67 -4.96 -5.73
C SER A 34 0.39 -5.98 -5.28
N GLN A 35 0.60 -7.03 -6.05
CA GLN A 35 1.54 -8.11 -5.75
C GLN A 35 2.52 -8.24 -6.92
N PHE A 36 3.82 -8.26 -6.60
CA PHE A 36 4.92 -8.26 -7.58
C PHE A 36 5.88 -9.44 -7.37
N ILE A 37 5.47 -10.38 -6.52
CA ILE A 37 6.18 -11.62 -6.23
C ILE A 37 5.11 -12.70 -6.17
N SER A 38 4.81 -13.36 -7.29
CA SER A 38 4.00 -14.57 -7.24
C SER A 38 4.36 -15.58 -8.33
N ALA A 39 4.08 -16.84 -8.02
CA ALA A 39 4.16 -17.97 -8.94
C ALA A 39 2.96 -18.04 -9.90
N PHE A 40 2.13 -16.98 -9.98
CA PHE A 40 0.88 -16.97 -10.72
C PHE A 40 0.86 -15.88 -11.82
N PRO A 41 0.40 -16.21 -13.04
CA PRO A 41 0.57 -15.37 -14.23
C PRO A 41 -0.36 -14.14 -14.35
N ARG A 42 -1.04 -13.72 -13.27
CA ARG A 42 -1.97 -12.56 -13.30
C ARG A 42 -1.47 -11.34 -12.54
N GLU A 43 -0.29 -11.42 -11.97
CA GLU A 43 0.30 -10.35 -11.19
C GLU A 43 1.54 -9.84 -11.93
N ALA A 44 1.58 -8.54 -12.19
CA ALA A 44 2.77 -7.82 -12.65
C ALA A 44 3.35 -8.17 -14.04
N HIS A 45 2.53 -8.17 -15.10
CA HIS A 45 3.03 -7.94 -16.47
C HIS A 45 2.84 -6.48 -16.94
N LEU A 46 2.79 -5.51 -16.02
CA LEU A 46 2.77 -4.10 -16.43
C LEU A 46 4.14 -3.69 -16.99
N TYR A 47 5.23 -4.13 -16.35
CA TYR A 47 6.61 -3.83 -16.75
C TYR A 47 7.59 -4.89 -16.22
N ASP A 48 8.76 -4.99 -16.85
CA ASP A 48 9.88 -5.82 -16.40
C ASP A 48 10.65 -5.10 -15.27
N PHE A 49 10.28 -5.38 -14.02
CA PHE A 49 10.96 -4.83 -12.84
C PHE A 49 12.16 -5.69 -12.40
N PRO A 50 13.17 -5.10 -11.75
CA PRO A 50 14.32 -5.86 -11.24
C PRO A 50 13.92 -6.89 -10.18
N PRO A 51 14.73 -7.96 -10.02
CA PRO A 51 14.61 -8.87 -8.88
C PRO A 51 14.67 -8.11 -7.54
N GLY A 52 13.89 -8.58 -6.56
CA GLY A 52 13.84 -7.99 -5.22
C GLY A 52 12.99 -6.71 -5.12
N ILE A 53 12.29 -6.33 -6.20
CA ILE A 53 11.30 -5.26 -6.13
C ILE A 53 10.11 -5.66 -5.25
N MET A 54 9.57 -4.70 -4.49
CA MET A 54 8.34 -4.88 -3.72
C MET A 54 7.46 -3.64 -3.81
N ALA A 55 6.15 -3.84 -3.68
CA ALA A 55 5.22 -2.74 -3.50
C ALA A 55 5.36 -2.12 -2.10
N VAL A 56 5.31 -0.80 -2.04
CA VAL A 56 5.24 -0.04 -0.79
C VAL A 56 3.78 0.09 -0.38
N GLY A 57 3.32 -0.86 0.43
CA GLY A 57 1.90 -0.98 0.77
C GLY A 57 1.10 -1.68 -0.33
N ARG A 58 -0.22 -1.51 -0.30
CA ARG A 58 -1.15 -2.13 -1.26
C ARG A 58 -2.24 -1.13 -1.61
N LEU A 59 -2.58 -1.09 -2.89
CA LEU A 59 -3.89 -0.63 -3.36
C LEU A 59 -4.79 -1.87 -3.54
N ASP A 60 -6.08 -1.71 -3.27
CA ASP A 60 -7.07 -2.75 -3.53
C ASP A 60 -7.17 -3.03 -5.04
N GLU A 61 -7.75 -4.18 -5.40
CA GLU A 61 -7.79 -4.63 -6.79
C GLU A 61 -8.52 -3.62 -7.69
N ASP A 62 -9.66 -3.12 -7.22
CA ASP A 62 -10.53 -2.14 -7.87
C ASP A 62 -10.07 -0.69 -7.73
N SER A 63 -9.03 -0.43 -6.93
CA SER A 63 -8.42 0.89 -6.81
C SER A 63 -7.39 1.14 -7.91
N GLU A 64 -7.26 2.39 -8.33
CA GLU A 64 -6.22 2.86 -9.24
C GLU A 64 -5.36 3.97 -8.62
N GLY A 65 -4.24 4.28 -9.27
CA GLY A 65 -3.41 5.44 -8.92
C GLY A 65 -1.99 5.09 -8.50
N LEU A 66 -1.37 6.00 -7.75
CA LEU A 66 0.06 5.95 -7.45
C LEU A 66 0.44 4.78 -6.54
N LEU A 67 1.31 3.91 -7.04
CA LEU A 67 1.94 2.84 -6.29
C LEU A 67 3.46 2.98 -6.39
N LEU A 68 4.12 3.13 -5.24
CA LEU A 68 5.58 3.13 -5.14
C LEU A 68 6.08 1.68 -5.09
N LEU A 69 7.06 1.36 -5.92
CA LEU A 69 7.80 0.10 -5.88
C LEU A 69 9.25 0.39 -5.46
N THR A 70 9.84 -0.48 -4.65
CA THR A 70 11.19 -0.27 -4.09
C THR A 70 11.96 -1.57 -3.91
N THR A 71 13.29 -1.52 -3.96
CA THR A 71 14.16 -2.60 -3.43
C THR A 71 14.69 -2.28 -2.03
N ASP A 72 14.31 -1.14 -1.45
CA ASP A 72 14.68 -0.72 -0.08
C ASP A 72 13.53 -1.03 0.91
N GLY A 73 13.75 -2.05 1.74
CA GLY A 73 12.80 -2.43 2.79
C GLY A 73 12.62 -1.36 3.88
N ARG A 74 13.64 -0.55 4.17
CA ARG A 74 13.56 0.53 5.16
C ARG A 74 12.71 1.67 4.65
N LEU A 75 12.86 2.04 3.37
CA LEU A 75 11.97 3.00 2.73
C LEU A 75 10.52 2.50 2.73
N SER A 76 10.30 1.22 2.40
CA SER A 76 8.97 0.62 2.42
C SER A 76 8.30 0.77 3.80
N GLU A 77 9.03 0.46 4.87
CA GLU A 77 8.51 0.61 6.24
C GLU A 77 8.23 2.09 6.59
N ALA A 78 9.14 3.00 6.27
CA ALA A 78 8.99 4.42 6.55
C ALA A 78 7.74 5.02 5.86
N VAL A 79 7.50 4.68 4.58
CA VAL A 79 6.35 5.17 3.80
C VAL A 79 5.04 4.52 4.25
N ARG A 80 5.06 3.25 4.67
CA ARG A 80 3.88 2.57 5.22
C ARG A 80 3.50 3.06 6.62
N SER A 81 4.39 3.77 7.31
CA SER A 81 4.11 4.33 8.62
C SER A 81 2.90 5.29 8.60
N ARG A 82 2.30 5.48 9.77
CA ARG A 82 1.16 6.40 9.96
C ARG A 82 1.55 7.88 9.93
N HIS A 83 2.85 8.18 9.94
CA HIS A 83 3.36 9.55 9.91
C HIS A 83 3.50 10.11 8.50
N MET A 84 3.41 9.24 7.48
CA MET A 84 3.41 9.64 6.08
C MET A 84 1.98 9.78 5.58
N GLU A 85 1.59 11.00 5.20
CA GLU A 85 0.29 11.29 4.61
C GLU A 85 0.12 10.61 3.25
N LYS A 86 -1.13 10.27 2.95
CA LYS A 86 -1.56 9.63 1.70
C LYS A 86 -2.84 10.33 1.28
N GLU A 87 -2.86 10.82 0.04
CA GLU A 87 -3.97 11.56 -0.52
C GLU A 87 -4.70 10.69 -1.55
N TYR A 88 -6.04 10.81 -1.56
CA TYR A 88 -6.91 10.00 -2.42
C TYR A 88 -8.01 10.86 -2.99
N TYR A 89 -8.34 10.62 -4.25
CA TYR A 89 -9.64 10.99 -4.81
C TYR A 89 -10.59 9.82 -4.63
N ALA A 90 -11.71 10.07 -3.93
CA ALA A 90 -12.74 9.06 -3.70
C ALA A 90 -14.02 9.48 -4.43
N GLN A 91 -14.45 8.65 -5.38
CA GLN A 91 -15.77 8.79 -5.99
C GLN A 91 -16.81 8.13 -5.08
N VAL A 92 -17.92 8.82 -4.86
CA VAL A 92 -19.03 8.34 -4.02
C VAL A 92 -20.34 8.48 -4.77
N ASP A 93 -21.33 7.71 -4.33
CA ASP A 93 -22.70 7.85 -4.82
C ASP A 93 -23.36 9.10 -4.21
N GLY A 94 -23.84 10.00 -5.07
CA GLY A 94 -24.51 11.23 -4.65
C GLY A 94 -23.55 12.35 -4.23
N ILE A 95 -24.08 13.35 -3.53
CA ILE A 95 -23.33 14.52 -3.07
C ILE A 95 -23.16 14.42 -1.56
N PRO A 96 -21.92 14.37 -1.03
CA PRO A 96 -21.66 14.39 0.41
C PRO A 96 -22.25 15.62 1.08
N THR A 97 -22.92 15.43 2.21
CA THR A 97 -23.38 16.55 3.05
C THR A 97 -22.24 17.10 3.90
N ASP A 98 -22.36 18.35 4.33
CA ASP A 98 -21.38 18.97 5.24
C ASP A 98 -21.24 18.19 6.55
N ASP A 99 -22.33 17.64 7.08
CA ASP A 99 -22.34 16.80 8.27
C ASP A 99 -21.55 15.50 8.06
N ALA A 100 -21.69 14.86 6.89
CA ALA A 100 -20.93 13.65 6.56
C ALA A 100 -19.43 13.95 6.46
N LEU A 101 -19.06 15.07 5.83
CA LEU A 101 -17.67 15.53 5.75
C LEU A 101 -17.12 15.87 7.15
N ALA A 102 -17.91 16.51 8.01
CA ALA A 102 -17.52 16.81 9.38
C ALA A 102 -17.25 15.55 10.20
N GLN A 103 -18.08 14.51 10.05
CA GLN A 103 -17.84 13.21 10.69
C GLN A 103 -16.54 12.57 10.21
N LEU A 104 -16.31 12.52 8.88
CA LEU A 104 -15.07 11.97 8.32
C LEU A 104 -13.83 12.69 8.85
N ARG A 105 -13.84 14.03 8.97
CA ARG A 105 -12.73 14.82 9.55
C ARG A 105 -12.40 14.42 10.99
N GLN A 106 -13.40 14.01 11.77
CA GLN A 106 -13.26 13.59 13.17
C GLN A 106 -12.97 12.09 13.33
N GLY A 107 -12.89 11.36 12.21
CA GLY A 107 -12.84 9.92 12.16
C GLY A 107 -14.23 9.27 12.23
N VAL A 108 -14.31 8.03 11.80
CA VAL A 108 -15.53 7.22 11.79
C VAL A 108 -15.24 5.81 12.32
N ASP A 109 -16.28 5.09 12.72
CA ASP A 109 -16.15 3.71 13.16
C ASP A 109 -16.31 2.78 11.95
N ILE A 110 -15.33 1.92 11.73
CA ILE A 110 -15.35 0.89 10.67
C ILE A 110 -15.15 -0.50 11.28
N SER A 111 -15.55 -1.55 10.55
CA SER A 111 -15.33 -2.93 10.97
C SER A 111 -14.09 -3.51 10.27
N ILE A 112 -13.10 -3.93 11.05
CA ILE A 112 -11.91 -4.64 10.57
C ILE A 112 -11.90 -6.01 11.23
N HIS A 113 -12.05 -7.08 10.44
CA HIS A 113 -12.13 -8.46 10.93
C HIS A 113 -13.15 -8.66 12.06
N GLY A 114 -14.32 -8.02 11.94
CA GLY A 114 -15.40 -8.09 12.93
C GLY A 114 -15.17 -7.27 14.20
N LYS A 115 -14.08 -6.49 14.27
CA LYS A 115 -13.80 -5.56 15.37
C LYS A 115 -14.03 -4.13 14.92
N VAL A 116 -14.65 -3.34 15.80
CA VAL A 116 -14.80 -1.90 15.57
C VAL A 116 -13.43 -1.24 15.68
N TYR A 117 -13.10 -0.44 14.68
CA TYR A 117 -11.90 0.38 14.60
C TYR A 117 -12.31 1.82 14.31
N ARG A 118 -11.85 2.74 15.17
CA ARG A 118 -12.03 4.18 14.96
C ARG A 118 -10.91 4.68 14.03
N THR A 119 -11.26 5.28 12.90
CA THR A 119 -10.28 5.90 12.01
C THR A 119 -9.66 7.14 12.66
N GLY A 120 -8.46 7.52 12.23
CA GLY A 120 -7.88 8.81 12.61
C GLY A 120 -8.66 9.98 12.02
N SER A 121 -8.43 11.18 12.57
CA SER A 121 -8.87 12.41 11.92
C SER A 121 -8.13 12.61 10.61
N CYS A 122 -8.80 13.21 9.62
CA CYS A 122 -8.22 13.46 8.31
C CYS A 122 -8.65 14.81 7.74
N LEU A 123 -7.94 15.24 6.70
CA LEU A 123 -8.40 16.30 5.82
C LEU A 123 -9.30 15.68 4.76
N VAL A 124 -10.50 16.25 4.61
CA VAL A 124 -11.45 15.86 3.56
C VAL A 124 -12.26 17.08 3.13
N HIS A 125 -12.47 17.20 1.83
CA HIS A 125 -13.30 18.21 1.20
C HIS A 125 -13.93 17.65 -0.07
N ALA A 126 -15.12 18.13 -0.42
CA ALA A 126 -15.74 17.82 -1.69
C ALA A 126 -15.04 18.60 -2.82
N LEU A 127 -14.92 17.99 -3.99
CA LEU A 127 -14.45 18.65 -5.20
C LEU A 127 -15.65 19.21 -5.96
N ALA A 128 -15.55 20.45 -6.44
CA ALA A 128 -16.59 21.07 -7.26
C ALA A 128 -16.64 20.47 -8.68
N GLU A 129 -15.49 20.03 -9.19
CA GLU A 129 -15.33 19.40 -10.49
C GLU A 129 -14.47 18.15 -10.34
N PRO A 130 -14.67 17.12 -11.19
CA PRO A 130 -13.80 15.95 -11.20
C PRO A 130 -12.33 16.35 -11.40
N PRO A 131 -11.38 15.72 -10.68
CA PRO A 131 -9.97 16.00 -10.85
C PRO A 131 -9.52 15.58 -12.25
N VAL A 132 -8.58 16.33 -12.83
CA VAL A 132 -7.90 15.90 -14.06
C VAL A 132 -6.87 14.85 -13.65
N LEU A 133 -7.17 13.58 -13.93
CA LEU A 133 -6.24 12.48 -13.71
C LEU A 133 -5.24 12.43 -14.87
N ALA A 134 -3.94 12.39 -14.53
CA ALA A 134 -2.83 12.34 -15.49
C ALA A 134 -2.56 10.92 -16.02
#